data_AF-F7YXL5-F1
#
_entry.id   AF-F7YXL5-F1
#
_cell.length_a   1.000
_cell.length_b   1.000
_cell.length_c   1.000
_cell.angle_alpha   90.00
_cell.angle_beta   90.00
_cell.angle_gamma   90.00
#
_symmetry.space_group_name_H-M   'P 1'
#
loop_
_entity.id
_entity.type
_entity.pdbx_description
1 polymer ?
#
loop_
_entity_poly.entity_id
_entity_poly.type
_entity_poly.pdbx_seq_one_letter_code
_entity_poly.pdbx_strand_id
1 'polypeptide(L)'
;MKGFTVVELVTAMIVLFFAILIIFATVDQAISAFTKANQTFYSTVRYFFEVTSNFAGQPSGEAIGTLSEVLGYQPVGAYRFFDEIEIRKVQDNYVYTLKDLIF
;
A
#
# COMPACT_ATOMS: atom_id res chain seq x y z
N MET A 1 -5.99 -41.54 40.78
CA MET A 1 -5.53 -40.44 39.91
C MET A 1 -4.02 -40.39 40.00
N LYS A 2 -3.29 -40.64 38.90
CA LYS A 2 -1.84 -40.46 38.88
C LYS A 2 -1.58 -38.95 38.85
N GLY A 3 -0.97 -38.42 39.91
CA GLY A 3 -0.61 -37.00 39.98
C GLY A 3 0.44 -36.67 38.93
N PHE A 4 0.37 -35.46 38.38
CA PHE A 4 1.41 -34.93 37.49
C PHE A 4 2.75 -34.94 38.21
N THR A 5 3.78 -35.44 37.54
CA THR A 5 5.15 -35.33 38.05
C THR A 5 5.59 -33.86 37.97
N VAL A 6 6.47 -33.44 38.89
CA VAL A 6 7.02 -32.07 38.91
C VAL A 6 7.70 -31.75 37.56
N VAL A 7 8.31 -32.74 36.94
CA VAL A 7 8.96 -32.61 35.63
C VAL A 7 7.93 -32.28 34.54
N GLU A 8 6.82 -33.02 34.46
CA GLU A 8 5.76 -32.75 33.48
C GLU A 8 5.14 -31.36 33.67
N LEU A 9 4.99 -30.90 34.91
CA LEU A 9 4.48 -29.56 35.21
C LEU A 9 5.44 -28.46 34.70
N VAL A 10 6.74 -28.61 34.98
CA VAL A 10 7.76 -27.65 34.52
C VAL A 10 7.86 -27.62 33.00
N THR A 11 7.84 -28.78 32.34
CA THR A 11 7.84 -28.85 30.88
C THR A 11 6.61 -28.19 30.27
N ALA A 12 5.42 -28.44 30.84
CA ALA A 12 4.18 -27.82 30.37
C ALA A 12 4.21 -26.29 30.51
N MET A 13 4.75 -25.77 31.62
CA MET A 13 4.90 -24.32 31.81
C MET A 13 5.86 -23.69 30.79
N ILE A 14 6.96 -24.35 30.47
CA ILE A 14 7.94 -23.87 29.47
C ILE A 14 7.29 -23.82 28.08
N VAL A 15 6.57 -24.88 27.69
CA VAL A 15 5.86 -24.92 26.39
C VAL A 15 4.81 -23.81 26.31
N LEU A 16 4.04 -23.60 27.38
CA LEU A 16 3.04 -22.53 27.45
C LEU A 16 3.69 -21.15 27.31
N PHE A 17 4.83 -20.93 27.98
CA PHE A 17 5.56 -19.67 27.90
C PHE A 17 6.03 -19.35 26.48
N PHE A 18 6.63 -20.33 25.78
CA PHE A 18 7.04 -20.15 24.39
C PHE A 18 5.86 -19.94 23.44
N ALA A 19 4.75 -20.66 23.64
CA ALA A 19 3.54 -20.47 22.85
C ALA A 19 2.99 -19.04 22.96
N ILE A 20 2.98 -18.48 24.18
CA ILE A 20 2.54 -17.10 24.43
C ILE A 20 3.46 -16.10 23.73
N LEU A 21 4.79 -16.28 23.80
CA LEU A 21 5.74 -15.40 23.12
C LEU A 21 5.55 -15.40 21.59
N ILE A 22 5.31 -16.57 20.99
CA ILE A 22 5.07 -16.69 19.55
C ILE A 22 3.78 -15.94 19.15
N ILE A 23 2.72 -16.07 19.96
CA ILE A 23 1.45 -15.37 19.71
C ILE A 23 1.64 -13.85 19.75
N PHE A 24 2.36 -13.32 20.76
CA PHE A 24 2.62 -11.88 20.82
C PHE A 24 3.43 -11.39 19.63
N ALA A 25 4.50 -12.10 19.26
CA ALA A 25 5.33 -11.74 18.11
C ALA A 25 4.54 -11.75 16.78
N THR A 26 3.62 -12.69 16.61
CA THR A 26 2.77 -12.76 15.40
C THR A 26 1.73 -11.65 15.34
N VAL A 27 1.12 -11.30 16.48
CA VAL A 27 0.18 -10.16 16.57
C VAL A 27 0.88 -8.84 16.23
N ASP A 28 2.08 -8.61 16.77
CA ASP A 28 2.84 -7.38 16.48
C ASP A 28 3.21 -7.25 15.00
N GLN A 29 3.61 -8.35 14.35
CA GLN A 29 3.87 -8.34 12.91
C GLN A 29 2.60 -8.07 12.10
N ALA A 30 1.46 -8.66 12.48
CA ALA A 30 0.18 -8.42 11.81
C ALA A 30 -0.26 -6.97 11.93
N ILE A 31 -0.13 -6.37 13.12
CA ILE A 31 -0.42 -4.95 13.36
C ILE A 31 0.50 -4.07 12.51
N SER A 32 1.81 -4.33 12.51
CA SER A 32 2.77 -3.54 11.72
C SER A 32 2.48 -3.59 10.22
N ALA A 33 2.18 -4.79 9.69
CA ALA A 33 1.80 -4.97 8.30
C ALA A 33 0.50 -4.21 7.96
N PHE A 34 -0.50 -4.28 8.85
CA PHE A 34 -1.75 -3.55 8.69
C PHE A 34 -1.55 -2.03 8.70
N THR A 35 -0.74 -1.50 9.63
CA THR A 35 -0.42 -0.06 9.67
C THR A 35 0.27 0.40 8.39
N LYS A 36 1.24 -0.36 7.87
CA LYS A 36 1.90 -0.05 6.59
C LYS A 36 0.92 -0.06 5.43
N ALA A 37 0.08 -1.09 5.33
CA ALA A 37 -0.94 -1.17 4.29
C ALA A 37 -1.92 0.01 4.34
N ASN A 38 -2.32 0.43 5.55
CA ASN A 38 -3.21 1.57 5.76
C ASN A 38 -2.54 2.89 5.34
N GLN A 39 -1.27 3.09 5.70
CA GLN A 39 -0.50 4.26 5.26
C GLN A 39 -0.40 4.34 3.74
N THR A 40 -0.10 3.22 3.08
CA THR A 40 -0.07 3.14 1.61
C THR A 40 -1.44 3.49 1.02
N PHE A 41 -2.53 2.92 1.56
CA PHE A 41 -3.89 3.22 1.12
C PHE A 41 -4.22 4.71 1.23
N TYR A 42 -3.97 5.35 2.37
CA TYR A 42 -4.20 6.79 2.53
C TYR A 42 -3.37 7.62 1.57
N SER A 43 -2.10 7.23 1.33
CA SER A 43 -1.25 7.91 0.35
C SER A 43 -1.83 7.79 -1.06
N THR A 44 -2.28 6.61 -1.48
CA THR A 44 -2.87 6.38 -2.80
C THR A 44 -4.18 7.13 -2.97
N VAL A 45 -5.05 7.13 -1.94
CA VAL A 45 -6.33 7.85 -1.98
C VAL A 45 -6.10 9.35 -2.04
N ARG A 46 -5.19 9.89 -1.21
CA ARG A 46 -4.84 11.31 -1.25
C ARG A 46 -4.29 11.70 -2.61
N TYR A 47 -3.39 10.90 -3.16
CA TYR A 47 -2.84 11.11 -4.49
C TYR A 47 -3.95 11.09 -5.55
N PHE A 48 -4.88 10.13 -5.50
CA PHE A 48 -6.03 10.10 -6.41
C PHE A 48 -6.94 11.33 -6.28
N PHE A 49 -7.15 11.84 -5.07
CA PHE A 49 -7.88 13.10 -4.88
C PHE A 49 -7.13 14.31 -5.46
N GLU A 50 -5.82 14.41 -5.22
CA GLU A 50 -4.95 15.42 -5.85
C GLU A 50 -4.93 15.27 -7.38
N VAL A 51 -5.08 14.04 -7.88
CA VAL A 51 -5.20 13.75 -9.32
C VAL A 51 -6.49 14.33 -9.88
N THR A 52 -7.60 13.92 -9.30
CA THR A 52 -8.94 14.28 -9.78
C THR A 52 -9.25 15.77 -9.60
N SER A 53 -8.72 16.43 -8.56
CA SER A 53 -8.91 17.88 -8.38
C SER A 53 -8.13 18.72 -9.39
N ASN A 54 -7.04 18.19 -9.94
CA ASN A 54 -6.17 18.89 -10.89
C ASN A 54 -6.34 18.43 -12.35
N PHE A 55 -7.40 17.68 -12.66
CA PHE A 55 -7.78 17.33 -14.04
C PHE A 55 -8.22 18.55 -14.88
N ALA A 56 -8.09 19.77 -14.35
CA ALA A 56 -8.37 21.02 -15.04
C ALA A 56 -7.21 21.44 -15.95
N GLY A 57 -7.12 20.82 -17.14
CA GLY A 57 -6.81 21.46 -18.43
C GLY A 57 -5.55 22.32 -18.61
N GLN A 58 -4.56 22.31 -17.71
CA GLN A 58 -3.33 23.09 -17.92
C GLN A 58 -2.25 22.26 -18.66
N PRO A 59 -1.72 22.73 -19.80
CA PRO A 59 -0.71 21.99 -20.56
C PRO A 59 0.73 22.17 -20.05
N SER A 60 0.93 22.82 -18.90
CA SER A 60 2.26 23.19 -18.38
C SER A 60 2.75 22.19 -17.34
N GLY A 61 4.08 22.01 -17.26
CA GLY A 61 4.75 21.16 -16.27
C GLY A 61 5.75 20.18 -16.87
N GLU A 62 6.59 19.61 -16.01
CA GLU A 62 7.54 18.54 -16.35
C GLU A 62 6.82 17.20 -16.38
N ALA A 63 6.91 16.46 -17.49
CA ALA A 63 6.33 15.12 -17.57
C ALA A 63 7.09 14.16 -16.65
N ILE A 64 6.38 13.49 -15.74
CA ILE A 64 6.97 12.54 -14.78
C ILE A 64 6.60 11.08 -15.06
N GLY A 65 5.69 10.82 -15.99
CA GLY A 65 5.26 9.48 -16.38
C GLY A 65 3.76 9.40 -16.64
N THR A 66 3.25 8.19 -16.86
CA THR A 66 1.81 7.93 -16.97
C THR A 66 1.17 7.63 -15.62
N LEU A 67 -0.15 7.79 -15.51
CA LEU A 67 -0.88 7.45 -14.30
C LEU A 67 -0.74 5.96 -13.93
N SER A 68 -0.58 5.09 -14.92
CA SER A 68 -0.29 3.68 -14.68
C SER A 68 1.07 3.45 -14.02
N GLU A 69 2.11 4.14 -14.47
CA GLU A 69 3.48 4.04 -13.94
C GLU A 69 3.59 4.59 -12.52
N VAL A 70 2.96 5.74 -12.26
CA VAL A 70 3.03 6.40 -10.94
C VAL A 70 2.20 5.63 -9.90
N LEU A 71 1.05 5.08 -10.29
CA LEU A 71 0.23 4.27 -9.39
C LEU A 71 0.69 2.80 -9.29
N GLY A 72 1.60 2.35 -10.15
CA GLY A 72 2.05 0.96 -10.21
C GLY A 72 0.99 -0.03 -10.69
N TYR A 73 -0.02 0.45 -11.43
CA TYR A 73 -1.05 -0.43 -11.99
C TYR A 73 -0.59 -1.02 -13.33
N GLN A 74 -0.94 -2.29 -13.57
CA GLN A 74 -0.80 -2.85 -14.90
C GLN A 74 -1.86 -2.26 -15.84
N PRO A 75 -1.48 -1.73 -17.02
CA PRO A 75 -2.41 -1.07 -17.95
C PRO A 75 -3.23 -2.10 -18.75
N VAL A 76 -4.05 -2.90 -18.07
CA VAL A 76 -4.86 -3.97 -18.65
C VAL A 76 -6.35 -3.80 -18.32
N GLY A 77 -7.21 -4.26 -19.24
CA GLY A 77 -8.67 -4.18 -19.08
C GLY A 77 -9.16 -2.75 -18.85
N ALA A 78 -9.94 -2.54 -17.79
CA ALA A 78 -10.48 -1.24 -17.42
C ALA A 78 -9.41 -0.19 -17.05
N TYR A 79 -8.20 -0.64 -16.68
CA TYR A 79 -7.11 0.24 -16.26
C TYR A 79 -6.19 0.69 -17.40
N ARG A 80 -6.43 0.21 -18.63
CA ARG A 80 -5.64 0.62 -19.80
C ARG A 80 -5.69 2.13 -20.04
N PHE A 81 -6.80 2.78 -19.72
CA PHE A 81 -6.97 4.23 -19.82
C PHE A 81 -5.93 5.03 -18.99
N PHE A 82 -5.37 4.45 -17.92
CA PHE A 82 -4.36 5.13 -17.10
C PHE A 82 -3.00 5.26 -17.79
N ASP A 83 -2.74 4.51 -18.85
CA ASP A 83 -1.53 4.69 -19.66
C ASP A 83 -1.66 5.87 -20.65
N GLU A 84 -2.89 6.27 -20.94
CA GLU A 84 -3.21 7.42 -21.80
C GLU A 84 -3.25 8.74 -21.02
N ILE A 85 -3.21 8.71 -19.68
CA ILE A 85 -3.12 9.89 -18.83
C ILE A 85 -1.65 10.14 -18.51
N GLU A 86 -1.10 11.21 -19.07
CA GLU A 86 0.21 11.74 -18.72
C GLU A 86 0.10 12.63 -17.48
N ILE A 87 1.09 12.51 -16.59
CA ILE A 87 1.19 13.30 -15.38
C ILE A 87 2.33 14.29 -15.54
N ARG A 88 2.02 15.57 -15.28
CA ARG A 88 2.96 16.67 -15.32
C ARG A 88 3.08 17.30 -13.94
N LYS A 89 4.30 17.53 -13.46
CA LYS A 89 4.56 18.23 -12.20
C LYS A 89 4.68 19.74 -12.46
N VAL A 90 3.91 20.53 -11.72
CA VAL A 90 3.95 21.99 -11.73
C VAL A 90 4.18 22.48 -10.31
N GLN A 91 5.41 22.91 -10.01
CA GLN A 91 5.81 23.31 -8.66
C GLN A 91 5.52 22.17 -7.65
N ASP A 92 4.59 22.40 -6.71
CA ASP A 92 4.16 21.43 -5.69
C ASP A 92 2.86 20.68 -6.06
N ASN A 93 2.33 20.90 -7.27
CA ASN A 93 1.10 20.27 -7.75
C ASN A 93 1.35 19.34 -8.93
N TYR A 94 0.36 18.51 -9.23
CA TYR A 94 0.32 17.64 -10.40
C TYR A 94 -0.80 18.10 -11.32
N VAL A 95 -0.58 18.00 -12.62
CA VAL A 95 -1.57 18.25 -13.66
C VAL A 95 -1.65 17.02 -14.55
N TYR A 96 -2.85 16.72 -15.03
CA TYR A 96 -3.15 15.50 -15.78
C TYR A 96 -3.60 15.90 -17.17
N THR A 97 -2.90 15.38 -18.16
CA THR A 97 -3.20 15.60 -19.57
C THR A 97 -3.38 14.26 -20.24
N LEU A 98 -4.21 14.19 -21.28
CA LEU A 98 -4.18 13.02 -22.16
C LEU A 98 -2.86 13.07 -22.94
N LYS A 99 -2.19 11.92 -23.11
CA LYS A 99 -1.11 11.82 -24.08
C LYS A 99 -1.65 12.28 -25.43
N ASP A 100 -0.89 13.13 -26.12
CA ASP A 100 -1.17 13.44 -27.52
C ASP A 100 -1.06 12.14 -28.32
N LEU A 101 -2.21 11.52 -28.60
CA LEU A 101 -2.35 10.42 -29.55
C LEU A 101 -2.20 11.02 -30.95
N ILE A 102 -0.98 11.40 -31.33
CA ILE A 102 -0.66 11.75 -32.71
C ILE A 102 -0.79 10.45 -33.51
N PHE A 103 -1.92 10.33 -34.23
CA PHE A 103 -2.09 9.43 -35.36
C PHE A 103 -1.68 10.15 -36.65
#